data_AF-A0A5E4F9B4-F1
#
_entry.id   AF-A0A5E4F9B4-F1
#
_cell.length_a   1.000
_cell.length_b   1.000
_cell.length_c   1.000
_cell.angle_alpha   90.00
_cell.angle_beta   90.00
_cell.angle_gamma   90.00
#
_symmetry.space_group_name_H-M   'P 1'
#
loop_
_entity.id
_entity.type
_entity.pdbx_description
1 polymer ?
#
loop_
_entity_poly.entity_id
_entity_poly.type
_entity_poly.pdbx_seq_one_letter_code
_entity_poly.pdbx_strand_id
1 'polypeptide(L)'
;MDGDEARDLFQAQSHLYKHIFNFISSMSLKCAVQLGIPDIINSHGQPITLPDLVTALQIHPARTGHVHRLMRLMVRSGFFAIKQVRNNQEEEEEEEAYDLTPSSRLLLKDRVPSLSPFVLAMLDPALATPWQFLGNWFRGNELTPFESAHGMGFWEYGDQNPEFNGLFNEAMTSDSGMMNLVIKDCKPIFEGLSSLVDVGGGTGKVARILCEAFPHLKCTVLELPQVVANLADTENLKFIGGDMFQAIPPADAILLKLTLHALSDEECLKVLKKCREAIPGNGQGKVIIIDIVIDDTKDEDEITEAKLFFDMLMMVVVTGRERSEKDWKNLFLEAGFSNYKLTPIFGLRYLHLPHTTVIGFENNDKRAWVERIMQVDKRDIGTALNVISSNISAATFLCSISLTLSSLIGAWLGSSSSNEVFTSELIYGNVSPSILTIKYITLLTCFLLAFACFVQSARHFVHANYLISTPDSNIPAWYVELAVIRGGDFWSLGLRALYFALTLLLWFFGPIPMFLSSIVLVILLHYMDKNTRPLHDHQLPGRQLVKNVGQRITEVAVNIHQHTETVETAV
;
A
#
# COMPACT_ATOMS: atom_id res chain seq x y z
N MET A 1 17.77 -39.17 -5.53
CA MET A 1 17.02 -38.10 -4.86
C MET A 1 16.86 -38.49 -3.41
N ASP A 2 17.48 -37.71 -2.53
CA ASP A 2 17.22 -37.81 -1.09
C ASP A 2 15.82 -37.22 -0.78
N GLY A 3 15.27 -37.53 0.40
CA GLY A 3 13.94 -37.10 0.81
C GLY A 3 13.78 -35.58 0.86
N ASP A 4 14.83 -34.85 1.21
CA ASP A 4 14.85 -33.38 1.23
C ASP A 4 14.82 -32.78 -0.19
N GLU A 5 15.58 -33.35 -1.13
CA GLU A 5 15.59 -32.94 -2.53
C GLU A 5 14.20 -33.17 -3.19
N ALA A 6 13.53 -34.27 -2.85
CA ALA A 6 12.17 -34.52 -3.31
C ALA A 6 11.16 -33.50 -2.77
N ARG A 7 11.28 -33.13 -1.50
CA ARG A 7 10.41 -32.15 -0.85
C ARG A 7 10.57 -30.76 -1.49
N ASP A 8 11.81 -30.35 -1.76
CA ASP A 8 12.10 -29.07 -2.41
C ASP A 8 11.51 -29.01 -3.82
N LEU A 9 11.62 -30.10 -4.59
CA LEU A 9 11.01 -30.19 -5.92
C LEU A 9 9.48 -30.09 -5.89
N PHE A 10 8.80 -30.68 -4.89
CA PHE A 10 7.34 -30.53 -4.75
C PHE A 10 6.92 -29.11 -4.38
N GLN A 11 7.71 -28.42 -3.56
CA GLN A 11 7.48 -27.00 -3.24
C GLN A 11 7.69 -26.12 -4.49
N ALA A 12 8.77 -26.35 -5.24
CA ALA A 12 9.04 -25.67 -6.50
C ALA A 12 7.93 -25.92 -7.54
N GLN A 13 7.42 -27.16 -7.64
CA GLN A 13 6.30 -27.51 -8.51
C GLN A 13 5.02 -26.75 -8.13
N SER A 14 4.72 -26.64 -6.84
CA SER A 14 3.56 -25.88 -6.35
C SER A 14 3.68 -24.38 -6.67
N HIS A 15 4.88 -23.82 -6.52
CA HIS A 15 5.18 -22.45 -6.91
C HIS A 15 5.00 -22.23 -8.42
N LEU A 16 5.51 -23.15 -9.25
CA LEU A 16 5.35 -23.11 -10.70
C LEU A 16 3.87 -23.17 -11.12
N TYR A 17 3.09 -24.08 -10.55
CA TYR A 17 1.65 -24.20 -10.85
C TYR A 17 0.88 -22.94 -10.46
N LYS A 18 1.21 -22.30 -9.34
CA LYS A 18 0.60 -21.03 -8.95
C LYS A 18 0.77 -19.98 -10.06
N HIS A 19 1.98 -19.84 -10.61
CA HIS A 19 2.26 -18.86 -11.66
C HIS A 19 1.64 -19.24 -13.02
N ILE A 20 1.71 -20.51 -13.42
CA ILE A 20 1.06 -21.00 -14.66
C ILE A 20 -0.44 -20.71 -14.65
N PHE A 21 -1.10 -20.91 -13.51
CA PHE A 21 -2.55 -20.77 -13.39
C PHE A 21 -3.00 -19.42 -12.83
N ASN A 22 -2.10 -18.45 -12.63
CA ASN A 22 -2.44 -17.17 -12.00
C ASN A 22 -3.48 -16.38 -12.81
N PHE A 23 -3.46 -16.52 -14.14
CA PHE A 23 -4.45 -15.91 -15.05
C PHE A 23 -5.90 -16.34 -14.73
N ILE A 24 -6.11 -17.53 -14.15
CA ILE A 24 -7.43 -18.03 -13.76
C ILE A 24 -8.02 -17.13 -12.66
N SER A 25 -7.18 -16.63 -11.74
CA SER A 25 -7.62 -15.69 -10.70
C SER A 25 -8.15 -14.40 -11.32
N SER A 26 -7.39 -13.81 -12.26
CA SER A 26 -7.80 -12.59 -12.97
C SER A 26 -9.09 -12.78 -13.76
N MET A 27 -9.20 -13.87 -14.53
CA MET A 27 -10.41 -14.16 -15.32
C MET A 27 -11.62 -14.47 -14.44
N SER A 28 -11.41 -15.06 -13.26
CA SER A 28 -12.47 -15.28 -12.28
C SER A 28 -12.95 -13.97 -11.67
N LEU A 29 -12.04 -13.01 -11.41
CA LEU A 29 -12.41 -11.66 -11.00
C LEU A 29 -13.23 -10.95 -12.08
N LYS A 30 -12.79 -10.99 -13.35
CA LYS A 30 -13.57 -10.46 -14.49
C LYS A 30 -14.98 -11.05 -14.50
N CYS A 31 -15.09 -12.37 -14.38
CA CYS A 31 -16.37 -13.08 -14.35
C CYS A 31 -17.27 -12.60 -13.20
N ALA A 32 -16.72 -12.46 -11.99
CA ALA A 32 -17.47 -11.99 -10.83
C ALA A 32 -18.02 -10.56 -11.04
N VAL A 33 -17.24 -9.67 -11.66
CA VAL A 33 -17.67 -8.31 -12.03
C VAL A 33 -18.74 -8.33 -13.12
N GLN A 34 -18.54 -9.13 -14.18
CA GLN A 34 -19.51 -9.28 -15.27
C GLN A 34 -20.87 -9.81 -14.79
N LEU A 35 -20.84 -10.76 -13.84
CA LEU A 35 -22.04 -11.32 -13.21
C LEU A 35 -22.68 -10.38 -12.18
N GLY A 36 -22.04 -9.25 -11.84
CA GLY A 36 -22.57 -8.31 -10.85
C GLY A 36 -22.61 -8.87 -9.42
N ILE A 37 -21.77 -9.87 -9.10
CA ILE A 37 -21.76 -10.52 -7.78
C ILE A 37 -21.56 -9.48 -6.65
N PRO A 38 -20.60 -8.53 -6.73
CA PRO A 38 -20.45 -7.53 -5.68
C PRO A 38 -21.72 -6.70 -5.44
N ASP A 39 -22.39 -6.28 -6.53
CA ASP A 39 -23.61 -5.47 -6.44
C ASP A 39 -24.78 -6.26 -5.87
N ILE A 40 -24.91 -7.55 -6.20
CA ILE A 40 -25.93 -8.45 -5.66
C ILE A 40 -25.78 -8.60 -4.15
N ILE A 41 -24.56 -8.89 -3.68
CA ILE A 41 -24.28 -9.02 -2.24
C ILE A 41 -24.57 -7.68 -1.53
N ASN A 42 -24.13 -6.56 -2.11
CA ASN A 42 -24.38 -5.24 -1.54
C ASN A 42 -25.88 -4.92 -1.44
N SER A 43 -26.63 -5.21 -2.51
CA SER A 43 -28.07 -4.96 -2.59
C SER A 43 -28.88 -5.85 -1.65
N HIS A 44 -28.35 -7.03 -1.31
CA HIS A 44 -28.96 -7.88 -0.28
C HIS A 44 -28.89 -7.26 1.12
N GLY A 45 -27.89 -6.41 1.38
CA GLY A 45 -27.73 -5.67 2.64
C GLY A 45 -27.16 -6.48 3.82
N GLN A 46 -26.94 -7.79 3.62
CA GLN A 46 -26.37 -8.72 4.60
C GLN A 46 -25.64 -9.85 3.86
N PRO A 47 -24.83 -10.69 4.56
CA PRO A 47 -24.18 -11.83 3.93
C PRO A 47 -25.19 -12.73 3.21
N ILE A 48 -24.89 -13.12 1.97
CA ILE A 48 -25.80 -13.90 1.12
C ILE A 48 -25.43 -15.38 1.09
N THR A 49 -26.41 -16.26 1.25
CA THR A 49 -26.19 -17.71 1.11
C THR A 49 -25.90 -18.08 -0.35
N LEU A 50 -25.28 -19.23 -0.59
CA LEU A 50 -25.06 -19.71 -1.96
C LEU A 50 -26.36 -19.88 -2.76
N PRO A 51 -27.44 -20.50 -2.21
CA PRO A 51 -28.72 -20.61 -2.92
C PRO A 51 -29.34 -19.26 -3.27
N ASP A 52 -29.30 -18.30 -2.36
CA ASP A 52 -29.85 -16.95 -2.60
C ASP A 52 -29.05 -16.20 -3.66
N LEU A 53 -27.71 -16.31 -3.62
CA LEU A 53 -26.83 -15.72 -4.63
C LEU A 53 -27.09 -16.32 -6.02
N VAL A 54 -27.20 -17.64 -6.10
CA VAL A 54 -27.51 -18.35 -7.36
C VAL A 54 -28.86 -17.92 -7.92
N THR A 55 -29.86 -17.74 -7.05
CA THR A 55 -31.20 -17.26 -7.43
C THR A 55 -31.14 -15.83 -7.96
N ALA A 56 -30.41 -14.95 -7.27
CA ALA A 56 -30.24 -13.55 -7.67
C ALA A 56 -29.47 -13.38 -8.98
N LEU A 57 -28.52 -14.27 -9.27
CA LEU A 57 -27.70 -14.26 -10.48
C LEU A 57 -28.47 -14.55 -11.79
N GLN A 58 -29.64 -15.19 -11.71
CA GLN A 58 -30.48 -15.56 -12.87
C GLN A 58 -29.70 -16.31 -13.98
N ILE A 59 -28.76 -17.17 -13.59
CA ILE A 59 -27.93 -17.95 -14.52
C ILE A 59 -28.59 -19.25 -14.97
N HIS A 60 -28.08 -19.83 -16.06
CA HIS A 60 -28.58 -21.08 -16.62
C HIS A 60 -28.58 -22.22 -15.56
N PRO A 61 -29.70 -22.95 -15.36
CA PRO A 61 -29.85 -23.96 -14.30
C PRO A 61 -28.75 -25.03 -14.27
N ALA A 62 -28.30 -25.50 -15.44
CA ALA A 62 -27.20 -26.47 -15.55
C ALA A 62 -25.82 -25.96 -15.06
N ARG A 63 -25.67 -24.66 -14.76
CA ARG A 63 -24.41 -24.03 -14.36
C ARG A 63 -24.39 -23.56 -12.90
N THR A 64 -25.53 -23.64 -12.20
CA THR A 64 -25.69 -23.18 -10.82
C THR A 64 -24.70 -23.84 -9.85
N GLY A 65 -24.49 -25.16 -10.00
CA GLY A 65 -23.52 -25.91 -9.19
C GLY A 65 -22.05 -25.49 -9.39
N HIS A 66 -21.75 -24.66 -10.38
CA HIS A 66 -20.39 -24.14 -10.60
C HIS A 66 -20.12 -22.81 -9.90
N VAL A 67 -21.15 -22.07 -9.46
CA VAL A 67 -20.99 -20.78 -8.75
C VAL A 67 -20.16 -20.96 -7.48
N HIS A 68 -20.39 -22.04 -6.73
CA HIS A 68 -19.59 -22.39 -5.55
C HIS A 68 -18.09 -22.46 -5.86
N ARG A 69 -17.69 -23.01 -7.01
CA ARG A 69 -16.28 -23.12 -7.40
C ARG A 69 -15.66 -21.75 -7.64
N LEU A 70 -16.39 -20.85 -8.30
CA LEU A 70 -15.98 -19.46 -8.52
C LEU A 70 -15.85 -18.72 -7.18
N MET A 71 -16.88 -18.77 -6.34
CA MET A 71 -16.90 -18.08 -5.05
C MET A 71 -15.79 -18.58 -4.12
N ARG A 72 -15.52 -19.89 -4.07
CA ARG A 72 -14.43 -20.44 -3.28
C ARG A 72 -13.06 -19.85 -3.67
N LEU A 73 -12.81 -19.67 -4.96
CA LEU A 73 -11.59 -19.02 -5.44
C LEU A 73 -11.60 -17.53 -5.08
N MET A 74 -12.70 -16.82 -5.29
CA MET A 74 -12.79 -15.38 -4.97
C MET A 74 -12.67 -15.07 -3.47
N VAL A 75 -13.15 -15.98 -2.61
CA VAL A 75 -12.90 -15.91 -1.15
C VAL A 75 -11.42 -16.12 -0.86
N ARG A 76 -10.80 -17.15 -1.45
CA ARG A 76 -9.36 -17.42 -1.27
C ARG A 76 -8.48 -16.27 -1.75
N SER A 77 -8.89 -15.57 -2.82
CA SER A 77 -8.23 -14.38 -3.35
C SER A 77 -8.57 -13.09 -2.59
N GLY A 78 -9.34 -13.17 -1.49
CA GLY A 78 -9.62 -12.04 -0.60
C GLY A 78 -10.70 -11.05 -1.09
N PHE A 79 -11.41 -11.36 -2.18
CA PHE A 79 -12.50 -10.52 -2.67
C PHE A 79 -13.80 -10.70 -1.87
N PHE A 80 -14.05 -11.88 -1.32
CA PHE A 80 -15.22 -12.12 -0.47
C PHE A 80 -14.81 -12.80 0.84
N ALA A 81 -15.63 -12.66 1.88
CA ALA A 81 -15.45 -13.34 3.15
C ALA A 81 -16.60 -14.32 3.39
N ILE A 82 -16.31 -15.44 4.06
CA ILE A 82 -17.35 -16.36 4.54
C ILE A 82 -17.78 -15.90 5.94
N LYS A 83 -19.09 -15.86 6.16
CA LYS A 83 -19.76 -15.59 7.43
C LYS A 83 -20.73 -16.73 7.74
N GLN A 84 -20.88 -17.05 9.02
CA GLN A 84 -21.93 -17.96 9.47
C GLN A 84 -23.20 -17.16 9.72
N VAL A 85 -24.31 -17.61 9.14
CA VAL A 85 -25.63 -17.00 9.30
C VAL A 85 -26.59 -18.05 9.83
N ARG A 86 -27.47 -17.65 10.75
CA ARG A 86 -28.49 -18.56 11.30
C ARG A 86 -29.60 -18.76 10.27
N ASN A 87 -29.95 -20.01 10.02
CA ASN A 87 -31.10 -20.33 9.20
C ASN A 87 -32.40 -19.95 9.93
N ASN A 88 -33.26 -19.15 9.30
CA ASN A 88 -34.56 -18.76 9.88
C ASN A 88 -35.57 -19.92 9.91
N GLN A 89 -35.27 -21.06 9.28
CA GLN A 89 -36.18 -22.20 9.17
C GLN A 89 -35.86 -23.35 10.15
N GLU A 90 -34.62 -23.47 10.62
CA GLU A 90 -34.19 -24.52 11.55
C GLU A 90 -33.20 -23.91 12.56
N GLU A 91 -33.60 -23.81 13.85
CA GLU A 91 -32.87 -23.07 14.90
C GLU A 91 -31.46 -23.60 15.24
N GLU A 92 -31.00 -24.69 14.60
CA GLU A 92 -29.76 -25.40 14.95
C GLU A 92 -28.69 -25.48 13.84
N GLU A 93 -28.95 -25.05 12.59
CA GLU A 93 -27.95 -25.09 11.51
C GLU A 93 -27.46 -23.69 11.11
N GLU A 94 -26.14 -23.45 11.28
CA GLU A 94 -25.44 -22.29 10.71
C GLU A 94 -25.10 -22.57 9.24
N GLU A 95 -25.49 -21.67 8.33
CA GLU A 95 -25.18 -21.77 6.91
C GLU A 95 -24.07 -20.78 6.53
N GLU A 96 -23.16 -21.22 5.65
CA GLU A 96 -22.12 -20.37 5.08
C GLU A 96 -22.72 -19.34 4.10
N ALA A 97 -22.44 -18.07 4.36
CA ALA A 97 -22.83 -16.95 3.52
C ALA A 97 -21.61 -16.11 3.09
N TYR A 98 -21.73 -15.43 1.96
CA TYR A 98 -20.69 -14.57 1.39
C TYR A 98 -20.95 -13.10 1.71
N ASP A 99 -19.89 -12.40 2.14
CA ASP A 99 -19.91 -10.97 2.44
C ASP A 99 -18.79 -10.23 1.67
N LEU A 100 -18.95 -8.92 1.50
CA LEU A 100 -17.97 -8.07 0.83
C LEU A 100 -16.75 -7.79 1.70
N THR A 101 -15.57 -7.76 1.08
CA THR A 101 -14.32 -7.28 1.67
C THR A 101 -14.03 -5.86 1.20
N PRO A 102 -13.03 -5.15 1.76
CA PRO A 102 -12.59 -3.86 1.21
C PRO A 102 -12.30 -3.91 -0.29
N SER A 103 -11.70 -5.01 -0.78
CA SER A 103 -11.35 -5.18 -2.20
C SER A 103 -12.59 -5.29 -3.10
N SER A 104 -13.58 -6.11 -2.76
CA SER A 104 -14.82 -6.18 -3.57
C SER A 104 -15.72 -4.96 -3.44
N ARG A 105 -15.62 -4.19 -2.35
CA ARG A 105 -16.32 -2.89 -2.22
C ARG A 105 -15.83 -1.85 -3.21
N LEU A 106 -14.62 -1.98 -3.74
CA LEU A 106 -14.13 -1.13 -4.83
C LEU A 106 -14.79 -1.48 -6.18
N LEU A 107 -15.51 -2.60 -6.26
CA LEU A 107 -16.16 -3.08 -7.49
C LEU A 107 -17.66 -2.73 -7.56
N LEU A 108 -18.20 -2.06 -6.54
CA LEU A 108 -19.61 -1.66 -6.52
C LEU A 108 -19.87 -0.55 -7.54
N LYS A 109 -20.91 -0.68 -8.37
CA LYS A 109 -21.20 0.31 -9.43
C LYS A 109 -21.64 1.67 -8.87
N ASP A 110 -22.44 1.66 -7.82
CA ASP A 110 -23.03 2.87 -7.24
C ASP A 110 -22.11 3.62 -6.26
N ARG A 111 -20.91 3.09 -5.99
CA ARG A 111 -19.95 3.70 -5.07
C ARG A 111 -18.84 4.39 -5.85
N VAL A 112 -18.66 5.69 -5.63
CA VAL A 112 -17.55 6.44 -6.22
C VAL A 112 -16.39 6.51 -5.23
N PRO A 113 -15.16 6.11 -5.62
CA PRO A 113 -14.78 5.51 -6.91
C PRO A 113 -15.09 4.01 -7.01
N SER A 114 -15.55 3.59 -8.19
CA SER A 114 -15.73 2.18 -8.59
C SER A 114 -14.62 1.82 -9.56
N LEU A 115 -13.96 0.68 -9.37
CA LEU A 115 -12.89 0.12 -10.22
C LEU A 115 -13.38 -1.01 -11.13
N SER A 116 -14.69 -1.30 -11.17
CA SER A 116 -15.25 -2.32 -12.05
C SER A 116 -14.96 -2.08 -13.54
N PRO A 117 -15.14 -0.86 -14.08
CA PRO A 117 -14.76 -0.59 -15.48
C PRO A 117 -13.28 -0.84 -15.75
N PHE A 118 -12.41 -0.50 -14.80
CA PHE A 118 -10.98 -0.75 -14.89
C PHE A 118 -10.64 -2.25 -15.00
N VAL A 119 -11.26 -3.09 -14.16
CA VAL A 119 -11.11 -4.56 -14.24
C VAL A 119 -11.55 -5.10 -15.61
N LEU A 120 -12.68 -4.62 -16.12
CA LEU A 120 -13.23 -5.10 -17.39
C LEU A 120 -12.33 -4.71 -18.58
N ALA A 121 -11.81 -3.47 -18.60
CA ALA A 121 -10.91 -2.99 -19.64
C ALA A 121 -9.56 -3.72 -19.61
N MET A 122 -8.90 -3.79 -18.44
CA MET A 122 -7.57 -4.42 -18.33
C MET A 122 -7.57 -5.91 -18.67
N LEU A 123 -8.72 -6.56 -18.57
CA LEU A 123 -8.89 -7.98 -18.90
C LEU A 123 -9.65 -8.18 -20.21
N ASP A 124 -9.82 -7.14 -21.02
CA ASP A 124 -10.37 -7.22 -22.37
C ASP A 124 -9.42 -8.01 -23.30
N PRO A 125 -9.94 -8.81 -24.27
CA PRO A 125 -9.11 -9.53 -25.22
C PRO A 125 -8.12 -8.64 -25.99
N ALA A 126 -8.44 -7.36 -26.22
CA ALA A 126 -7.53 -6.42 -26.87
C ALA A 126 -6.24 -6.21 -26.07
N LEU A 127 -6.32 -6.19 -24.73
CA LEU A 127 -5.17 -6.05 -23.84
C LEU A 127 -4.57 -7.39 -23.38
N ALA A 128 -5.35 -8.49 -23.40
CA ALA A 128 -4.88 -9.81 -22.99
C ALA A 128 -4.15 -10.59 -24.11
N THR A 129 -4.56 -10.44 -25.37
CA THR A 129 -3.95 -11.14 -26.52
C THR A 129 -2.46 -10.81 -26.73
N PRO A 130 -2.01 -9.54 -26.63
CA PRO A 130 -0.61 -9.15 -26.83
C PRO A 130 0.43 -9.94 -26.01
N TRP A 131 0.05 -10.41 -24.83
CA TRP A 131 0.93 -11.19 -23.95
C TRP A 131 1.40 -12.51 -24.57
N GLN A 132 0.68 -13.04 -25.58
CA GLN A 132 1.09 -14.24 -26.33
C GLN A 132 2.30 -13.99 -27.25
N PHE A 133 2.63 -12.72 -27.54
CA PHE A 133 3.67 -12.34 -28.48
C PHE A 133 5.01 -11.97 -27.81
N LEU A 134 5.06 -11.91 -26.47
CA LEU A 134 6.25 -11.52 -25.69
C LEU A 134 7.51 -12.32 -26.06
N GLY A 135 7.39 -13.64 -26.21
CA GLY A 135 8.54 -14.49 -26.53
C GLY A 135 9.12 -14.22 -27.93
N ASN A 136 8.29 -13.80 -28.89
CA ASN A 136 8.75 -13.41 -30.23
C ASN A 136 9.32 -12.00 -30.22
N TRP A 137 8.75 -11.10 -29.42
CA TRP A 137 9.25 -9.74 -29.25
C TRP A 137 10.71 -9.72 -28.79
N PHE A 138 11.05 -10.45 -27.72
CA PHE A 138 12.43 -10.56 -27.21
C PHE A 138 13.43 -11.17 -28.21
N ARG A 139 12.96 -11.84 -29.27
CA ARG A 139 13.83 -12.42 -30.31
C ARG A 139 14.17 -11.45 -31.45
N GLY A 140 13.65 -10.21 -31.41
CA GLY A 140 14.05 -9.15 -32.33
C GLY A 140 12.92 -8.51 -33.13
N ASN A 141 11.68 -8.48 -32.62
CA ASN A 141 10.66 -7.62 -33.22
C ASN A 141 10.82 -6.18 -32.68
N GLU A 142 10.89 -5.19 -33.56
CA GLU A 142 10.99 -3.78 -33.17
C GLU A 142 9.63 -3.20 -32.73
N LEU A 143 8.53 -3.79 -33.20
CA LEU A 143 7.16 -3.39 -32.82
C LEU A 143 6.83 -3.85 -31.40
N THR A 144 5.99 -3.11 -30.68
CA THR A 144 5.45 -3.54 -29.39
C THR A 144 4.69 -4.88 -29.51
N PRO A 145 4.57 -5.68 -28.43
CA PRO A 145 3.72 -6.87 -28.46
C PRO A 145 2.27 -6.57 -28.85
N PHE A 146 1.73 -5.40 -28.49
CA PHE A 146 0.41 -4.96 -28.91
C PHE A 146 0.31 -4.77 -30.42
N GLU A 147 1.24 -4.04 -31.03
CA GLU A 147 1.32 -3.87 -32.50
C GLU A 147 1.51 -5.21 -33.21
N SER A 148 2.30 -6.11 -32.62
CA SER A 148 2.50 -7.46 -33.17
C SER A 148 1.20 -8.26 -33.22
N ALA A 149 0.31 -8.07 -32.24
CA ALA A 149 -0.95 -8.78 -32.14
C ALA A 149 -2.05 -8.19 -33.03
N HIS A 150 -2.11 -6.85 -33.14
CA HIS A 150 -3.23 -6.14 -33.78
C HIS A 150 -2.86 -5.45 -35.10
N GLY A 151 -1.58 -5.39 -35.45
CA GLY A 151 -1.07 -4.76 -36.67
C GLY A 151 -1.02 -3.23 -36.65
N MET A 152 -1.34 -2.60 -35.52
CA MET A 152 -1.38 -1.14 -35.33
C MET A 152 -1.09 -0.77 -33.88
N GLY A 153 -0.71 0.49 -33.64
CA GLY A 153 -0.42 1.00 -32.29
C GLY A 153 -1.66 1.06 -31.39
N PHE A 154 -1.45 1.10 -30.08
CA PHE A 154 -2.53 1.13 -29.08
C PHE A 154 -3.55 2.26 -29.30
N TRP A 155 -3.07 3.49 -29.49
CA TRP A 155 -3.94 4.65 -29.68
C TRP A 155 -4.69 4.62 -31.02
N GLU A 156 -4.04 4.13 -32.09
CA GLU A 156 -4.66 3.93 -33.41
C GLU A 156 -5.74 2.84 -33.35
N TYR A 157 -5.48 1.76 -32.61
CA TYR A 157 -6.47 0.72 -32.37
C TYR A 157 -7.72 1.27 -31.66
N GLY A 158 -7.55 2.12 -30.64
CA GLY A 158 -8.66 2.79 -29.99
C GLY A 158 -9.48 3.66 -30.96
N ASP A 159 -8.83 4.42 -31.83
CA ASP A 159 -9.51 5.26 -32.82
C ASP A 159 -10.35 4.42 -33.80
N GLN A 160 -9.82 3.28 -34.25
CA GLN A 160 -10.52 2.37 -35.17
C GLN A 160 -11.57 1.48 -34.49
N ASN A 161 -11.54 1.34 -33.16
CA ASN A 161 -12.42 0.48 -32.38
C ASN A 161 -13.17 1.28 -31.29
N PRO A 162 -14.29 1.96 -31.63
CA PRO A 162 -15.01 2.82 -30.70
C PRO A 162 -15.53 2.12 -29.44
N GLU A 163 -15.86 0.83 -29.52
CA GLU A 163 -16.28 0.03 -28.37
C GLU A 163 -15.15 -0.13 -27.34
N PHE A 164 -13.95 -0.52 -27.81
CA PHE A 164 -12.78 -0.63 -26.96
C PHE A 164 -12.36 0.72 -26.39
N ASN A 165 -12.35 1.77 -27.22
CA ASN A 165 -12.03 3.13 -26.78
C ASN A 165 -13.03 3.63 -25.72
N GLY A 166 -14.32 3.35 -25.89
CA GLY A 166 -15.35 3.64 -24.89
C GLY A 166 -15.06 2.94 -23.56
N LEU A 167 -14.78 1.64 -23.59
CA LEU A 167 -14.43 0.84 -22.42
C LEU A 167 -13.16 1.34 -21.72
N PHE A 168 -12.11 1.65 -22.49
CA PHE A 168 -10.86 2.18 -21.97
C PHE A 168 -11.04 3.56 -21.32
N ASN A 169 -11.78 4.46 -21.95
CA ASN A 169 -12.07 5.78 -21.38
C ASN A 169 -12.91 5.69 -20.10
N GLU A 170 -13.84 4.73 -20.03
CA GLU A 170 -14.60 4.44 -18.81
C GLU A 170 -13.68 3.93 -17.69
N ALA A 171 -12.73 3.04 -18.01
CA ALA A 171 -11.71 2.56 -17.09
C ALA A 171 -10.80 3.68 -16.56
N MET A 172 -10.31 4.57 -17.44
CA MET A 172 -9.49 5.71 -17.01
C MET A 172 -10.29 6.70 -16.16
N THR A 173 -11.57 6.90 -16.46
CA THR A 173 -12.49 7.71 -15.66
C THR A 173 -12.73 7.09 -14.28
N SER A 174 -12.89 5.77 -14.24
CA SER A 174 -13.07 4.95 -13.04
C SER A 174 -11.87 5.07 -12.10
N ASP A 175 -10.65 4.84 -12.59
CA ASP A 175 -9.42 5.03 -11.82
C ASP A 175 -9.24 6.48 -11.35
N SER A 176 -9.51 7.45 -12.23
CA SER A 176 -9.41 8.88 -11.90
C SER A 176 -10.37 9.31 -10.78
N GLY A 177 -11.43 8.56 -10.50
CA GLY A 177 -12.28 8.76 -9.33
C GLY A 177 -11.52 8.64 -7.99
N MET A 178 -10.41 7.89 -7.96
CA MET A 178 -9.53 7.76 -6.79
C MET A 178 -8.90 9.10 -6.38
N MET A 179 -8.88 10.09 -7.27
CA MET A 179 -8.42 11.45 -6.97
C MET A 179 -9.19 12.10 -5.80
N ASN A 180 -10.44 11.70 -5.55
CA ASN A 180 -11.20 12.13 -4.36
C ASN A 180 -10.50 11.79 -3.04
N LEU A 181 -9.72 10.71 -3.00
CA LEU A 181 -8.94 10.33 -1.84
C LEU A 181 -7.63 11.12 -1.79
N VAL A 182 -6.96 11.26 -2.94
CA VAL A 182 -5.71 12.04 -3.07
C VAL A 182 -5.88 13.47 -2.58
N ILE A 183 -6.97 14.13 -3.00
CA ILE A 183 -7.23 15.53 -2.62
C ILE A 183 -7.37 15.68 -1.11
N LYS A 184 -7.85 14.68 -0.36
CA LYS A 184 -7.98 14.81 1.11
C LYS A 184 -6.62 15.06 1.77
N ASP A 185 -5.58 14.37 1.31
CA ASP A 185 -4.24 14.42 1.92
C ASP A 185 -3.31 15.41 1.20
N CYS A 186 -3.59 15.72 -0.07
CA CYS A 186 -2.74 16.53 -0.93
C CYS A 186 -3.29 17.92 -1.27
N LYS A 187 -4.32 18.43 -0.56
CA LYS A 187 -4.86 19.80 -0.77
C LYS A 187 -3.76 20.87 -0.88
N PRO A 188 -2.72 20.90 -0.03
CA PRO A 188 -1.71 21.96 -0.07
C PRO A 188 -0.93 22.03 -1.39
N ILE A 189 -0.95 20.98 -2.23
CA ILE A 189 -0.31 20.99 -3.55
C ILE A 189 -1.04 21.94 -4.49
N PHE A 190 -2.37 22.03 -4.36
CA PHE A 190 -3.25 22.79 -5.26
C PHE A 190 -3.63 24.17 -4.72
N GLU A 191 -3.37 24.43 -3.44
CA GLU A 191 -3.63 25.74 -2.83
C GLU A 191 -2.83 26.87 -3.50
N GLY A 192 -3.49 28.00 -3.70
CA GLY A 192 -2.91 29.20 -4.31
C GLY A 192 -2.85 29.19 -5.85
N LEU A 193 -3.28 28.12 -6.50
CA LEU A 193 -3.38 28.07 -7.96
C LEU A 193 -4.64 28.80 -8.45
N SER A 194 -4.50 29.62 -9.50
CA SER A 194 -5.63 30.26 -10.18
C SER A 194 -6.02 29.52 -11.46
N SER A 195 -5.05 28.86 -12.10
CA SER A 195 -5.25 28.08 -13.32
C SER A 195 -4.47 26.77 -13.33
N LEU A 196 -5.06 25.72 -13.87
CA LEU A 196 -4.43 24.41 -14.04
C LEU A 196 -4.80 23.81 -15.41
N VAL A 197 -3.82 23.21 -16.10
CA VAL A 197 -4.05 22.41 -17.31
C VAL A 197 -3.84 20.94 -16.99
N ASP A 198 -4.86 20.12 -17.23
CA ASP A 198 -4.86 18.66 -17.09
C ASP A 198 -4.56 18.05 -18.47
N VAL A 199 -3.32 17.62 -18.68
CA VAL A 199 -2.81 17.10 -19.96
C VAL A 199 -3.04 15.60 -20.03
N GLY A 200 -3.72 15.13 -21.06
CA GLY A 200 -4.21 13.76 -21.10
C GLY A 200 -5.34 13.51 -20.11
N GLY A 201 -6.14 14.56 -19.79
CA GLY A 201 -7.17 14.51 -18.75
C GLY A 201 -8.42 13.71 -19.12
N GLY A 202 -8.45 13.04 -20.28
CA GLY A 202 -9.58 12.28 -20.80
C GLY A 202 -10.88 13.09 -20.83
N THR A 203 -11.93 12.54 -20.20
CA THR A 203 -13.25 13.16 -20.10
C THR A 203 -13.34 14.26 -19.02
N GLY A 204 -12.20 14.63 -18.40
CA GLY A 204 -12.08 15.71 -17.41
C GLY A 204 -12.49 15.32 -16.00
N LYS A 205 -12.46 14.04 -15.64
CA LYS A 205 -12.88 13.57 -14.31
C LYS A 205 -12.04 14.21 -13.19
N VAL A 206 -10.72 14.25 -13.34
CA VAL A 206 -9.81 14.85 -12.36
C VAL A 206 -10.06 16.35 -12.25
N ALA A 207 -10.10 17.05 -13.38
CA ALA A 207 -10.40 18.47 -13.45
C ALA A 207 -11.72 18.85 -12.75
N ARG A 208 -12.80 18.06 -12.92
CA ARG A 208 -14.08 18.27 -12.21
C ARG A 208 -13.93 18.16 -10.69
N ILE A 209 -13.25 17.11 -10.21
CA ILE A 209 -13.02 16.93 -8.77
C ILE A 209 -12.19 18.11 -8.21
N LEU A 210 -11.21 18.59 -8.96
CA LEU A 210 -10.42 19.76 -8.58
C LEU A 210 -11.27 21.04 -8.54
N CYS A 211 -12.13 21.29 -9.53
CA CYS A 211 -13.05 22.44 -9.52
C CYS A 211 -14.05 22.37 -8.34
N GLU A 212 -14.54 21.18 -7.97
CA GLU A 212 -15.40 20.99 -6.80
C GLU A 212 -14.65 21.27 -5.49
N ALA A 213 -13.40 20.82 -5.38
CA ALA A 213 -12.57 21.03 -4.20
C ALA A 213 -12.05 22.48 -4.07
N PHE A 214 -11.84 23.16 -5.21
CA PHE A 214 -11.29 24.51 -5.31
C PHE A 214 -12.13 25.36 -6.27
N PRO A 215 -13.26 25.93 -5.84
CA PRO A 215 -14.20 26.64 -6.73
C PRO A 215 -13.65 27.87 -7.46
N HIS A 216 -12.47 28.36 -7.08
CA HIS A 216 -11.78 29.49 -7.73
C HIS A 216 -10.79 29.03 -8.81
N LEU A 217 -10.46 27.74 -8.86
CA LEU A 217 -9.48 27.18 -9.77
C LEU A 217 -10.10 27.00 -11.16
N LYS A 218 -9.47 27.60 -12.17
CA LYS A 218 -9.82 27.40 -13.57
C LYS A 218 -9.05 26.22 -14.13
N CYS A 219 -9.74 25.14 -14.45
CA CYS A 219 -9.16 23.96 -15.05
C CYS A 219 -9.36 23.97 -16.57
N THR A 220 -8.35 23.53 -17.31
CA THR A 220 -8.42 23.26 -18.75
C THR A 220 -7.95 21.84 -19.01
N VAL A 221 -8.78 21.02 -19.65
CA VAL A 221 -8.38 19.67 -20.06
C VAL A 221 -7.82 19.76 -21.47
N LEU A 222 -6.56 19.36 -21.65
CA LEU A 222 -5.93 19.19 -22.96
C LEU A 222 -5.95 17.70 -23.31
N GLU A 223 -6.60 17.36 -24.41
CA GLU A 223 -6.75 15.97 -24.86
C GLU A 223 -6.82 15.92 -26.39
N LEU A 224 -6.74 14.71 -26.95
CA LEU A 224 -6.89 14.51 -28.38
C LEU A 224 -8.28 14.99 -28.84
N PRO A 225 -8.39 15.63 -30.03
CA PRO A 225 -9.64 16.24 -30.49
C PRO A 225 -10.87 15.32 -30.43
N GLN A 226 -10.70 14.05 -30.78
CA GLN A 226 -11.78 13.04 -30.79
C GLN A 226 -12.31 12.72 -29.39
N VAL A 227 -11.50 12.85 -28.33
CA VAL A 227 -11.90 12.55 -26.94
C VAL A 227 -12.79 13.66 -26.39
N VAL A 228 -12.48 14.92 -26.71
CA VAL A 228 -13.15 16.10 -26.14
C VAL A 228 -14.21 16.73 -27.04
N ALA A 229 -14.35 16.27 -28.29
CA ALA A 229 -15.22 16.89 -29.31
C ALA A 229 -16.67 17.17 -28.85
N ASN A 230 -17.22 16.33 -27.96
CA ASN A 230 -18.61 16.41 -27.50
C ASN A 230 -18.75 16.84 -26.03
N LEU A 231 -17.67 17.30 -25.40
CA LEU A 231 -17.70 17.72 -24.00
C LEU A 231 -18.04 19.21 -23.89
N ALA A 232 -18.94 19.53 -22.97
CA ALA A 232 -19.38 20.90 -22.75
C ALA A 232 -18.50 21.59 -21.69
N ASP A 233 -18.07 22.81 -22.02
CA ASP A 233 -17.41 23.70 -21.08
C ASP A 233 -18.36 24.11 -19.94
N THR A 234 -17.77 24.47 -18.81
CA THR A 234 -18.43 25.15 -17.68
C THR A 234 -17.68 26.44 -17.34
N GLU A 235 -18.14 27.21 -16.35
CA GLU A 235 -17.50 28.46 -15.95
C GLU A 235 -16.01 28.28 -15.58
N ASN A 236 -15.68 27.19 -14.88
CA ASN A 236 -14.35 26.92 -14.34
C ASN A 236 -13.64 25.72 -15.01
N LEU A 237 -14.27 25.07 -15.99
CA LEU A 237 -13.70 23.92 -16.69
C LEU A 237 -13.85 24.09 -18.20
N LYS A 238 -12.73 24.05 -18.93
CA LYS A 238 -12.70 24.09 -20.39
C LYS A 238 -12.06 22.86 -21.00
N PHE A 239 -12.46 22.51 -22.21
CA PHE A 239 -11.85 21.42 -22.98
C PHE A 239 -11.15 21.96 -24.23
N ILE A 240 -9.92 21.49 -24.47
CA ILE A 240 -9.12 21.86 -25.64
C ILE A 240 -8.66 20.58 -26.33
N GLY A 241 -9.09 20.41 -27.58
CA GLY A 241 -8.57 19.39 -28.48
C GLY A 241 -7.20 19.79 -29.02
N GLY A 242 -6.16 18.97 -28.81
CA GLY A 242 -4.81 19.28 -29.25
C GLY A 242 -3.81 18.15 -29.03
N ASP A 243 -2.56 18.43 -29.37
CA ASP A 243 -1.44 17.50 -29.24
C ASP A 243 -0.41 18.06 -28.24
N MET A 244 -0.21 17.33 -27.14
CA MET A 244 0.72 17.71 -26.06
C MET A 244 2.18 17.81 -26.52
N PHE A 245 2.56 17.14 -27.61
CA PHE A 245 3.89 17.25 -28.20
C PHE A 245 4.10 18.57 -28.95
N GLN A 246 3.01 19.22 -29.36
CA GLN A 246 3.05 20.48 -30.10
C GLN A 246 2.95 21.68 -29.17
N ALA A 247 1.86 21.78 -28.41
CA ALA A 247 1.60 22.93 -27.55
C ALA A 247 0.74 22.55 -26.34
N ILE A 248 1.11 23.08 -25.18
CA ILE A 248 0.34 22.99 -23.94
C ILE A 248 -0.10 24.42 -23.57
N PRO A 249 -1.40 24.67 -23.32
CA PRO A 249 -1.90 25.97 -22.92
C PRO A 249 -1.21 26.50 -21.65
N PRO A 250 -0.96 27.82 -21.54
CA PRO A 250 -0.30 28.37 -20.36
C PRO A 250 -1.20 28.33 -19.12
N ALA A 251 -0.64 27.93 -17.97
CA ALA A 251 -1.33 27.89 -16.68
C ALA A 251 -0.34 27.91 -15.50
N ASP A 252 -0.84 28.22 -14.30
CA ASP A 252 -0.01 28.22 -13.08
C ASP A 252 0.53 26.81 -12.76
N ALA A 253 -0.25 25.77 -13.07
CA ALA A 253 0.20 24.40 -12.96
C ALA A 253 -0.20 23.53 -14.15
N ILE A 254 0.64 22.57 -14.49
CA ILE A 254 0.34 21.48 -15.43
C ILE A 254 0.23 20.18 -14.65
N LEU A 255 -0.84 19.43 -14.87
CA LEU A 255 -1.08 18.11 -14.30
C LEU A 255 -0.93 17.05 -15.37
N LEU A 256 -0.19 15.99 -15.06
CA LEU A 256 -0.04 14.78 -15.85
C LEU A 256 -0.33 13.59 -14.94
N LYS A 257 -1.45 12.89 -15.16
CA LYS A 257 -1.84 11.71 -14.40
C LYS A 257 -1.85 10.50 -15.32
N LEU A 258 -1.05 9.47 -15.01
CA LEU A 258 -0.97 8.25 -15.84
C LEU A 258 -0.77 8.58 -17.32
N THR A 259 0.09 9.57 -17.58
CA THR A 259 0.35 10.06 -18.94
C THR A 259 1.77 9.70 -19.35
N LEU A 260 2.76 10.05 -18.54
CA LEU A 260 4.16 9.90 -18.87
C LEU A 260 4.63 8.45 -18.79
N HIS A 261 3.98 7.60 -17.99
CA HIS A 261 4.28 6.17 -17.96
C HIS A 261 3.99 5.44 -19.28
N ALA A 262 3.14 6.01 -20.14
CA ALA A 262 2.80 5.45 -21.44
C ALA A 262 3.77 5.88 -22.56
N LEU A 263 4.73 6.76 -22.25
CA LEU A 263 5.65 7.38 -23.19
C LEU A 263 7.09 6.90 -22.97
N SER A 264 7.88 6.83 -24.06
CA SER A 264 9.32 6.61 -23.96
C SER A 264 10.01 7.76 -23.22
N ASP A 265 11.26 7.58 -22.79
CA ASP A 265 12.00 8.64 -22.10
C ASP A 265 12.22 9.88 -23.00
N GLU A 266 12.44 9.68 -24.30
CA GLU A 266 12.57 10.75 -25.29
C GLU A 266 11.26 11.53 -25.47
N GLU A 267 10.13 10.82 -25.47
CA GLU A 267 8.79 11.39 -25.56
C GLU A 267 8.42 12.16 -24.29
N CYS A 268 8.68 11.57 -23.12
CA CYS A 268 8.57 12.24 -21.82
C CYS A 268 9.34 13.54 -21.79
N LEU A 269 10.60 13.54 -22.26
CA LEU A 269 11.44 14.73 -22.28
C LEU A 269 10.86 15.83 -23.16
N LYS A 270 10.26 15.49 -24.31
CA LYS A 270 9.58 16.47 -25.18
C LYS A 270 8.37 17.08 -24.46
N VAL A 271 7.51 16.25 -23.85
CA VAL A 271 6.32 16.71 -23.14
C VAL A 271 6.69 17.57 -21.93
N LEU A 272 7.69 17.16 -21.14
CA LEU A 272 8.16 17.92 -19.97
C LEU A 272 8.73 19.28 -20.37
N LYS A 273 9.42 19.40 -21.51
CA LYS A 273 9.87 20.68 -22.07
C LYS A 273 8.68 21.56 -22.45
N LYS A 274 7.63 21.00 -23.05
CA LYS A 274 6.37 21.73 -23.34
C LYS A 274 5.64 22.18 -22.08
N CYS A 275 5.62 21.35 -21.04
CA CYS A 275 5.06 21.73 -19.74
C CYS A 275 5.83 22.91 -19.13
N ARG A 276 7.16 22.89 -19.25
CA ARG A 276 8.02 23.99 -18.78
C ARG A 276 7.78 25.29 -19.55
N GLU A 277 7.55 25.22 -20.86
CA GLU A 277 7.18 26.38 -21.69
C GLU A 277 5.81 26.97 -21.28
N ALA A 278 4.89 26.12 -20.80
CA ALA A 278 3.52 26.51 -20.44
C ALA A 278 3.37 27.12 -19.04
N ILE A 279 4.33 26.93 -18.13
CA ILE A 279 4.26 27.47 -16.76
C ILE A 279 4.94 28.85 -16.63
N PRO A 280 4.53 29.70 -15.67
CA PRO A 280 5.19 30.97 -15.39
C PRO A 280 6.69 30.83 -15.09
N GLY A 281 7.52 31.53 -15.86
CA GLY A 281 8.99 31.53 -15.71
C GLY A 281 9.52 32.27 -14.47
N ASN A 282 8.66 32.88 -13.67
CA ASN A 282 9.00 33.62 -12.45
C ASN A 282 9.21 32.71 -11.21
N GLY A 283 9.20 31.39 -11.40
CA GLY A 283 9.36 30.40 -10.32
C GLY A 283 8.09 30.10 -9.51
N GLN A 284 6.94 30.67 -9.90
CA GLN A 284 5.65 30.39 -9.26
C GLN A 284 4.90 29.23 -9.90
N GLY A 285 5.26 28.85 -11.13
CA GLY A 285 4.66 27.73 -11.84
C GLY A 285 5.19 26.37 -11.40
N LYS A 286 4.38 25.32 -11.56
CA LYS A 286 4.78 23.93 -11.24
C LYS A 286 4.17 22.89 -12.18
N VAL A 287 4.87 21.76 -12.34
CA VAL A 287 4.33 20.57 -12.99
C VAL A 287 4.05 19.53 -11.90
N ILE A 288 2.85 18.96 -11.92
CA ILE A 288 2.37 17.95 -10.98
C ILE A 288 2.24 16.65 -11.77
N ILE A 289 2.95 15.62 -11.33
CA ILE A 289 2.93 14.29 -11.97
C ILE A 289 2.35 13.30 -10.96
N ILE A 290 1.35 12.55 -11.39
CA ILE A 290 0.76 11.45 -10.64
C ILE A 290 1.01 10.17 -11.47
N ASP A 291 2.11 9.51 -11.16
CA ASP A 291 2.56 8.26 -11.79
C ASP A 291 3.17 7.34 -10.74
N ILE A 292 3.36 6.07 -11.12
CA ILE A 292 4.00 5.08 -10.26
C ILE A 292 5.50 5.40 -10.15
N VAL A 293 6.03 5.24 -8.93
CA VAL A 293 7.46 5.27 -8.65
C VAL A 293 7.84 3.93 -8.04
N ILE A 294 8.72 3.18 -8.70
CA ILE A 294 9.23 1.89 -8.22
C ILE A 294 10.34 2.15 -7.19
N ASP A 295 10.19 1.59 -5.98
CA ASP A 295 11.23 1.57 -4.95
C ASP A 295 11.27 0.21 -4.24
N ASP A 296 12.01 -0.73 -4.84
CA ASP A 296 12.21 -2.11 -4.36
C ASP A 296 12.80 -2.19 -2.94
N THR A 297 13.27 -1.07 -2.37
CA THR A 297 13.84 -1.03 -1.02
C THR A 297 12.87 -0.55 0.05
N LYS A 298 11.80 0.17 -0.33
CA LYS A 298 10.85 0.78 0.62
C LYS A 298 9.42 0.25 0.48
N ASP A 299 9.06 -0.28 -0.68
CA ASP A 299 7.73 -0.80 -0.95
C ASP A 299 7.50 -2.17 -0.27
N GLU A 300 6.25 -2.44 0.13
CA GLU A 300 5.84 -3.78 0.57
C GLU A 300 5.76 -4.74 -0.63
N ASP A 301 6.06 -6.03 -0.42
CA ASP A 301 6.17 -7.04 -1.49
C ASP A 301 4.97 -7.05 -2.46
N GLU A 302 3.73 -7.00 -1.95
CA GLU A 302 2.51 -7.00 -2.79
C GLU A 302 2.37 -5.72 -3.63
N ILE A 303 2.83 -4.59 -3.12
CA ILE A 303 2.79 -3.30 -3.82
C ILE A 303 3.87 -3.26 -4.89
N THR A 304 5.07 -3.74 -4.57
CA THR A 304 6.16 -3.91 -5.53
C THR A 304 5.70 -4.81 -6.68
N GLU A 305 5.09 -5.96 -6.38
CA GLU A 305 4.56 -6.87 -7.40
C GLU A 305 3.51 -6.18 -8.29
N ALA A 306 2.58 -5.43 -7.72
CA ALA A 306 1.59 -4.67 -8.48
C ALA A 306 2.24 -3.61 -9.39
N LYS A 307 3.21 -2.84 -8.88
CA LYS A 307 3.94 -1.82 -9.67
C LYS A 307 4.72 -2.47 -10.83
N LEU A 308 5.33 -3.64 -10.61
CA LEU A 308 6.02 -4.39 -11.66
C LEU A 308 5.05 -4.94 -12.72
N PHE A 309 3.82 -5.30 -12.35
CA PHE A 309 2.79 -5.65 -13.34
C PHE A 309 2.38 -4.45 -14.19
N PHE A 310 2.32 -3.25 -13.63
CA PHE A 310 2.13 -2.02 -14.41
C PHE A 310 3.31 -1.75 -15.36
N ASP A 311 4.55 -1.96 -14.92
CA ASP A 311 5.73 -1.83 -15.78
C ASP A 311 5.70 -2.79 -16.98
N MET A 312 5.38 -4.06 -16.71
CA MET A 312 5.20 -5.07 -17.75
C MET A 312 4.04 -4.72 -18.69
N LEU A 313 2.95 -4.15 -18.17
CA LEU A 313 1.83 -3.67 -18.99
C LEU A 313 2.29 -2.56 -19.93
N MET A 314 3.05 -1.58 -19.44
CA MET A 314 3.56 -0.50 -20.28
C MET A 314 4.46 -1.04 -21.39
N MET A 315 5.37 -1.96 -21.08
CA MET A 315 6.25 -2.62 -22.08
C MET A 315 5.46 -3.38 -23.17
N VAL A 316 4.32 -3.98 -22.81
CA VAL A 316 3.52 -4.79 -23.74
C VAL A 316 2.63 -3.93 -24.64
N VAL A 317 2.05 -2.87 -24.07
CA VAL A 317 0.95 -2.12 -24.70
C VAL A 317 1.44 -0.86 -25.41
N VAL A 318 2.47 -0.21 -24.88
CA VAL A 318 2.95 1.10 -25.33
C VAL A 318 4.49 1.12 -25.33
N THR A 319 5.08 2.27 -25.64
CA THR A 319 6.55 2.49 -25.64
C THR A 319 7.10 2.91 -24.28
N GLY A 320 6.22 3.08 -23.30
CA GLY A 320 6.55 3.58 -21.97
C GLY A 320 7.01 2.51 -20.98
N ARG A 321 7.13 2.96 -19.73
CA ARG A 321 7.59 2.16 -18.59
C ARG A 321 7.25 2.84 -17.27
N GLU A 322 7.21 2.06 -16.20
CA GLU A 322 7.27 2.60 -14.85
C GLU A 322 8.72 2.90 -14.46
N ARG A 323 8.89 3.96 -13.68
CA ARG A 323 10.20 4.59 -13.45
C ARG A 323 10.57 4.58 -11.97
N SER A 324 11.85 4.42 -11.68
CA SER A 324 12.36 4.66 -10.33
C SER A 324 12.47 6.16 -10.03
N GLU A 325 12.64 6.54 -8.77
CA GLU A 325 12.89 7.94 -8.39
C GLU A 325 14.13 8.51 -9.11
N LYS A 326 15.14 7.67 -9.35
CA LYS A 326 16.36 8.06 -10.06
C LYS A 326 16.07 8.40 -11.53
N ASP A 327 15.26 7.59 -12.20
CA ASP A 327 14.90 7.81 -13.61
C ASP A 327 14.07 9.10 -13.75
N TRP A 328 13.07 9.27 -12.86
CA TRP A 328 12.29 10.51 -12.76
C TRP A 328 13.16 11.74 -12.56
N LYS A 329 14.10 11.67 -11.60
CA LYS A 329 15.04 12.76 -11.34
C LYS A 329 15.85 13.13 -12.59
N ASN A 330 16.35 12.14 -13.34
CA ASN A 330 17.11 12.40 -14.56
C ASN A 330 16.25 13.11 -15.61
N LEU A 331 15.02 12.63 -15.85
CA LEU A 331 14.08 13.27 -16.77
C LEU A 331 13.79 14.73 -16.40
N PHE A 332 13.57 15.01 -15.10
CA PHE A 332 13.31 16.37 -14.64
C PHE A 332 14.52 17.29 -14.87
N LEU A 333 15.73 16.81 -14.59
CA LEU A 333 16.96 17.57 -14.80
C LEU A 333 17.21 17.84 -16.30
N GLU A 334 17.00 16.86 -17.16
CA GLU A 334 17.18 17.00 -18.61
C GLU A 334 16.11 17.90 -19.26
N ALA A 335 14.89 17.90 -18.72
CA ALA A 335 13.86 18.88 -19.09
C ALA A 335 14.17 20.30 -18.55
N GLY A 336 15.15 20.40 -17.65
CA GLY A 336 15.67 21.64 -17.08
C GLY A 336 14.85 22.19 -15.92
N PHE A 337 14.17 21.33 -15.17
CA PHE A 337 13.65 21.65 -13.85
C PHE A 337 14.78 21.60 -12.81
N SER A 338 14.75 22.54 -11.85
CA SER A 338 15.82 22.67 -10.86
C SER A 338 15.58 21.86 -9.59
N ASN A 339 14.33 21.58 -9.24
CA ASN A 339 13.92 20.89 -8.02
C ASN A 339 12.68 20.04 -8.28
N TYR A 340 12.51 18.97 -7.48
CA TYR A 340 11.28 18.19 -7.42
C TYR A 340 10.99 17.78 -5.98
N LYS A 341 9.74 17.39 -5.71
CA LYS A 341 9.32 16.84 -4.42
C LYS A 341 8.44 15.62 -4.68
N LEU A 342 8.87 14.46 -4.20
CA LEU A 342 8.08 13.25 -4.22
C LEU A 342 7.15 13.20 -3.00
N THR A 343 5.87 12.92 -3.22
CA THR A 343 4.87 12.74 -2.16
C THR A 343 4.13 11.43 -2.43
N PRO A 344 4.20 10.42 -1.55
CA PRO A 344 3.41 9.20 -1.70
C PRO A 344 1.91 9.50 -1.54
N ILE A 345 1.08 9.01 -2.45
CA ILE A 345 -0.33 9.42 -2.62
C ILE A 345 -1.35 8.51 -1.92
N PHE A 346 -0.92 7.46 -1.23
CA PHE A 346 -1.82 6.65 -0.40
C PHE A 346 -1.57 6.94 1.08
N GLY A 347 -2.64 6.99 1.88
CA GLY A 347 -2.69 7.23 3.35
C GLY A 347 -1.95 6.18 4.20
N LEU A 348 -0.91 5.60 3.64
CA LEU A 348 -0.01 4.61 4.15
C LEU A 348 1.31 5.27 4.57
N ARG A 349 1.39 6.56 4.91
CA ARG A 349 2.66 7.14 5.40
C ARG A 349 3.17 6.42 6.67
N TYR A 350 2.25 5.88 7.47
CA TYR A 350 2.52 5.02 8.63
C TYR A 350 2.90 3.56 8.24
N LEU A 351 2.49 3.09 7.07
CA LEU A 351 2.66 1.71 6.59
C LEU A 351 3.80 1.55 5.56
N HIS A 352 4.02 2.55 4.68
CA HIS A 352 4.96 2.57 3.55
C HIS A 352 6.22 3.42 3.77
N LEU A 353 6.26 4.26 4.82
CA LEU A 353 7.49 4.95 5.24
C LEU A 353 7.81 4.64 6.71
N PRO A 354 7.85 3.35 7.10
CA PRO A 354 8.11 2.95 8.49
C PRO A 354 9.42 3.58 9.00
N HIS A 355 10.41 3.76 8.12
CA HIS A 355 11.73 4.34 8.39
C HIS A 355 11.72 5.81 8.84
N THR A 356 10.63 6.54 8.60
CA THR A 356 10.45 7.92 9.09
C THR A 356 9.86 7.97 10.51
N THR A 357 9.44 6.81 11.02
CA THR A 357 8.96 6.65 12.39
C THR A 357 10.01 5.96 13.26
N VAL A 358 10.03 6.26 14.56
CA VAL A 358 10.92 5.56 15.49
C VAL A 358 10.58 4.06 15.57
N ILE A 359 9.30 3.69 15.52
CA ILE A 359 8.86 2.28 15.52
C ILE A 359 9.43 1.52 14.31
N GLY A 360 9.27 2.07 13.11
CA GLY A 360 9.76 1.40 11.91
C GLY A 360 11.29 1.41 11.78
N PHE A 361 11.96 2.44 12.28
CA PHE A 361 13.42 2.46 12.43
C PHE A 361 13.91 1.36 13.39
N GLU A 362 13.34 1.28 14.59
CA GLU A 362 13.69 0.22 15.55
C GLU A 362 13.36 -1.17 15.02
N ASN A 363 12.25 -1.34 14.30
CA ASN A 363 11.88 -2.63 13.72
C ASN A 363 12.86 -3.05 12.61
N ASN A 364 13.41 -2.10 11.84
CA ASN A 364 14.50 -2.37 10.90
C ASN A 364 15.77 -2.85 11.62
N ASP A 365 16.18 -2.18 12.70
CA ASP A 365 17.34 -2.57 13.49
C ASP A 365 17.16 -3.94 14.15
N LYS A 366 15.94 -4.23 14.66
CA LYS A 366 15.57 -5.54 15.22
C LYS A 366 15.65 -6.65 14.16
N ARG A 367 15.17 -6.41 12.93
CA ARG A 367 15.30 -7.38 11.82
C ARG A 367 16.75 -7.69 11.52
N ALA A 368 17.56 -6.66 11.28
CA ALA A 368 18.99 -6.82 11.00
C ALA A 368 19.75 -7.50 12.16
N TRP A 369 19.35 -7.22 13.40
CA TRP A 369 19.91 -7.88 14.58
C TRP A 369 19.56 -9.38 14.61
N VAL A 370 18.29 -9.75 14.39
CA VAL A 370 17.87 -11.17 14.38
C VAL A 370 18.54 -11.93 13.24
N GLU A 371 18.55 -11.37 12.02
CA GLU A 371 19.22 -12.00 10.88
C GLU A 371 20.68 -12.32 11.17
N ARG A 372 21.40 -11.42 11.86
CA ARG A 372 22.80 -11.64 12.26
C ARG A 372 22.91 -12.71 13.33
N ILE A 373 22.12 -12.63 14.40
CA ILE A 373 22.13 -13.60 15.52
C ILE A 373 21.87 -15.02 15.02
N MET A 374 20.96 -15.18 14.07
CA MET A 374 20.62 -16.48 13.47
C MET A 374 21.73 -17.05 12.56
N GLN A 375 22.74 -16.24 12.21
CA GLN A 375 23.90 -16.65 11.40
C GLN A 375 25.18 -16.86 12.23
N VAL A 376 25.22 -16.49 13.51
CA VAL A 376 26.43 -16.59 14.33
C VAL A 376 26.60 -18.01 14.91
N ASP A 377 27.86 -18.43 15.09
CA ASP A 377 28.24 -19.63 15.83
C ASP A 377 27.53 -19.70 17.21
N LYS A 378 27.14 -20.91 17.64
CA LYS A 378 26.42 -21.17 18.90
C LYS A 378 27.06 -20.55 20.16
N ARG A 379 28.33 -20.14 20.09
CA ARG A 379 29.10 -19.52 21.18
C ARG A 379 28.69 -18.07 21.49
N ASP A 380 28.10 -17.36 20.53
CA ASP A 380 27.72 -15.94 20.70
C ASP A 380 26.22 -15.73 20.97
N ILE A 381 25.42 -16.82 20.93
CA ILE A 381 23.98 -16.81 21.25
C ILE A 381 23.72 -16.27 22.67
N GLY A 382 24.64 -16.49 23.61
CA GLY A 382 24.50 -16.00 24.99
C GLY A 382 24.25 -14.49 25.09
N THR A 383 24.87 -13.69 24.21
CA THR A 383 24.64 -12.24 24.14
C THR A 383 23.21 -11.93 23.69
N ALA A 384 22.67 -12.70 22.74
CA ALA A 384 21.29 -12.56 22.27
C ALA A 384 20.27 -12.81 23.39
N LEU A 385 20.47 -13.91 24.13
CA LEU A 385 19.60 -14.30 25.23
C LEU A 385 19.64 -13.26 26.36
N ASN A 386 20.80 -12.64 26.61
CA ASN A 386 20.91 -11.55 27.59
C ASN A 386 20.13 -10.30 27.17
N VAL A 387 20.19 -9.90 25.90
CA VAL A 387 19.41 -8.76 25.37
C VAL A 387 17.92 -9.02 25.53
N ILE A 388 17.44 -10.20 25.14
CA ILE A 388 16.02 -10.56 25.25
C ILE A 388 15.60 -10.65 26.72
N SER A 389 16.42 -11.25 27.59
CA SER A 389 16.17 -11.35 29.02
C SER A 389 16.06 -9.98 29.70
N SER A 390 16.90 -9.01 29.30
CA SER A 390 16.80 -7.62 29.75
C SER A 390 15.46 -6.99 29.37
N ASN A 391 15.02 -7.19 28.12
CA ASN A 391 13.72 -6.72 27.64
C ASN A 391 12.53 -7.38 28.38
N ILE A 392 12.60 -8.69 28.65
CA ILE A 392 11.60 -9.40 29.47
C ILE A 392 11.53 -8.79 30.88
N SER A 393 12.68 -8.53 31.49
CA SER A 393 12.77 -7.96 32.84
C SER A 393 12.16 -6.57 32.87
N ALA A 394 12.49 -5.73 31.89
CA ALA A 394 11.91 -4.40 31.76
C ALA A 394 10.38 -4.46 31.55
N ALA A 395 9.88 -5.40 30.75
CA ALA A 395 8.45 -5.52 30.46
C ALA A 395 7.68 -5.98 31.70
N THR A 396 8.25 -6.93 32.43
CA THR A 396 7.70 -7.43 33.69
C THR A 396 7.68 -6.36 34.77
N PHE A 397 8.70 -5.50 34.81
CA PHE A 397 8.76 -4.35 35.73
C PHE A 397 7.64 -3.34 35.42
N LEU A 398 7.47 -2.92 34.16
CA LEU A 398 6.40 -2.00 33.76
C LEU A 398 5.00 -2.61 33.89
N CYS A 399 4.86 -3.91 33.65
CA CYS A 399 3.67 -4.69 33.95
C CYS A 399 3.32 -4.59 35.44
N SER A 400 4.28 -4.83 36.33
CA SER A 400 4.08 -4.72 37.78
C SER A 400 3.70 -3.30 38.20
N ILE A 401 4.33 -2.27 37.64
CA ILE A 401 3.96 -0.86 37.89
C ILE A 401 2.52 -0.58 37.43
N SER A 402 2.14 -1.06 36.25
CA SER A 402 0.79 -0.84 35.72
C SER A 402 -0.26 -1.51 36.59
N LEU A 403 0.04 -2.71 37.11
CA LEU A 403 -0.83 -3.43 38.04
C LEU A 403 -0.91 -2.76 39.41
N THR A 404 0.21 -2.27 39.96
CA THR A 404 0.21 -1.56 41.26
C THR A 404 -0.50 -0.21 41.18
N LEU A 405 -0.37 0.52 40.07
CA LEU A 405 -1.14 1.75 39.86
C LEU A 405 -2.63 1.46 39.71
N SER A 406 -2.99 0.38 39.01
CA SER A 406 -4.38 -0.08 38.90
C SER A 406 -4.98 -0.44 40.26
N SER A 407 -4.24 -1.19 41.09
CA SER A 407 -4.69 -1.61 42.41
C SER A 407 -4.75 -0.44 43.40
N LEU A 408 -3.82 0.51 43.32
CA LEU A 408 -3.84 1.73 44.13
C LEU A 408 -5.08 2.57 43.84
N ILE A 409 -5.44 2.74 42.56
CA ILE A 409 -6.66 3.45 42.16
C ILE A 409 -7.91 2.68 42.60
N GLY A 410 -7.93 1.35 42.44
CA GLY A 410 -9.02 0.51 42.91
C GLY A 410 -9.23 0.58 44.43
N ALA A 411 -8.14 0.57 45.21
CA ALA A 411 -8.18 0.72 46.66
C ALA A 411 -8.63 2.13 47.09
N TRP A 412 -8.23 3.16 46.34
CA TRP A 412 -8.61 4.54 46.58
C TRP A 412 -10.09 4.82 46.28
N LEU A 413 -10.65 4.17 45.25
CA LEU A 413 -12.09 4.15 44.98
C LEU A 413 -12.89 3.47 46.09
N GLY A 414 -12.34 2.40 46.68
CA GLY A 414 -13.00 1.62 47.72
C GLY A 414 -12.97 2.24 49.11
N SER A 415 -12.14 3.27 49.35
CA SER A 415 -12.08 3.96 50.64
C SER A 415 -13.06 5.13 50.71
N SER A 416 -14.01 5.05 51.65
CA SER A 416 -15.17 5.96 51.79
C SER A 416 -14.83 7.40 52.18
N SER A 417 -13.56 7.76 52.34
CA SER A 417 -13.07 9.10 52.72
C SER A 417 -12.52 9.92 51.53
N SER A 418 -12.52 9.38 50.31
CA SER A 418 -11.87 9.98 49.14
C SER A 418 -12.61 11.16 48.51
N ASN A 419 -13.89 11.38 48.85
CA ASN A 419 -14.65 12.52 48.34
C ASN A 419 -14.16 13.88 48.88
N GLU A 420 -13.38 13.95 49.97
CA GLU A 420 -12.97 15.24 50.55
C GLU A 420 -11.65 15.81 49.99
N VAL A 421 -10.81 14.99 49.33
CA VAL A 421 -9.46 15.41 48.90
C VAL A 421 -9.48 16.26 47.62
N PHE A 422 -10.42 15.99 46.71
CA PHE A 422 -10.57 16.73 45.43
C PHE A 422 -11.76 17.69 45.41
N THR A 423 -12.44 17.90 46.54
CA THR A 423 -13.49 18.92 46.68
C THR A 423 -12.96 20.25 47.21
N SER A 424 -11.64 20.44 47.27
CA SER A 424 -11.05 21.74 47.60
C SER A 424 -11.47 22.80 46.57
N GLU A 425 -11.71 24.03 47.03
CA GLU A 425 -12.11 25.19 46.20
C GLU A 425 -11.13 25.54 45.06
N LEU A 426 -10.00 24.83 44.96
CA LEU A 426 -8.95 25.01 43.97
C LEU A 426 -9.24 24.33 42.62
N ILE A 427 -10.18 23.38 42.56
CA ILE A 427 -10.39 22.54 41.37
C ILE A 427 -11.51 23.11 40.49
N TYR A 428 -11.09 23.76 39.40
CA TYR A 428 -11.99 24.29 38.37
C TYR A 428 -12.60 23.14 37.54
N GLY A 429 -13.93 23.04 37.47
CA GLY A 429 -14.64 22.09 36.61
C GLY A 429 -15.87 21.42 37.24
N ASN A 430 -16.55 20.55 36.49
CA ASN A 430 -17.69 19.79 36.99
C ASN A 430 -17.20 18.68 37.96
N VAL A 431 -17.63 18.78 39.22
CA VAL A 431 -17.27 17.86 40.32
C VAL A 431 -18.37 16.85 40.64
N SER A 432 -19.34 16.66 39.74
CA SER A 432 -20.40 15.68 39.96
C SER A 432 -19.84 14.26 40.17
N PRO A 433 -20.45 13.46 41.06
CA PRO A 433 -20.00 12.09 41.34
C PRO A 433 -19.89 11.23 40.07
N SER A 434 -20.80 11.41 39.12
CA SER A 434 -20.79 10.69 37.83
C SER A 434 -19.54 10.99 37.00
N ILE A 435 -19.10 12.26 36.93
CA ILE A 435 -17.88 12.64 36.21
C ILE A 435 -16.65 12.07 36.94
N LEU A 436 -16.65 12.09 38.27
CA LEU A 436 -15.57 11.52 39.05
C LEU A 436 -15.42 10.01 38.80
N THR A 437 -16.52 9.27 38.76
CA THR A 437 -16.52 7.84 38.39
C THR A 437 -15.97 7.61 36.98
N ILE A 438 -16.34 8.45 36.01
CA ILE A 438 -15.81 8.37 34.63
C ILE A 438 -14.30 8.60 34.60
N LYS A 439 -13.78 9.60 35.33
CA LYS A 439 -12.34 9.86 35.44
C LYS A 439 -11.58 8.63 35.92
N TYR A 440 -12.07 8.01 36.99
CA TYR A 440 -11.44 6.82 37.56
C TYR A 440 -11.52 5.60 36.64
N ILE A 441 -12.67 5.30 36.04
CA ILE A 441 -12.83 4.16 35.11
C ILE A 441 -11.92 4.33 33.89
N THR A 442 -11.87 5.52 33.32
CA THR A 442 -11.05 5.80 32.14
C THR A 442 -9.56 5.64 32.47
N LEU A 443 -9.11 6.19 33.60
CA LEU A 443 -7.73 6.06 34.07
C LEU A 443 -7.35 4.60 34.36
N LEU A 444 -8.23 3.85 35.05
CA LEU A 444 -8.04 2.44 35.34
C LEU A 444 -7.95 1.59 34.05
N THR A 445 -8.79 1.89 33.06
CA THR A 445 -8.78 1.21 31.77
C THR A 445 -7.44 1.38 31.06
N CYS A 446 -6.84 2.57 31.11
CA CYS A 446 -5.52 2.82 30.53
C CYS A 446 -4.42 2.02 31.22
N PHE A 447 -4.44 1.91 32.56
CA PHE A 447 -3.45 1.10 33.28
C PHE A 447 -3.63 -0.41 33.06
N LEU A 448 -4.87 -0.89 32.97
CA LEU A 448 -5.15 -2.30 32.62
C LEU A 448 -4.73 -2.62 31.18
N LEU A 449 -4.94 -1.69 30.24
CA LEU A 449 -4.45 -1.81 28.86
C LEU A 449 -2.91 -1.86 28.83
N ALA A 450 -2.24 -0.96 29.55
CA ALA A 450 -0.79 -0.96 29.67
C ALA A 450 -0.27 -2.28 30.25
N PHE A 451 -0.87 -2.76 31.34
CA PHE A 451 -0.58 -4.06 31.95
C PHE A 451 -0.69 -5.21 30.93
N ALA A 452 -1.83 -5.31 30.23
CA ALA A 452 -2.05 -6.37 29.24
C ALA A 452 -1.01 -6.31 28.10
N CYS A 453 -0.67 -5.12 27.62
CA CYS A 453 0.34 -4.93 26.59
C CYS A 453 1.73 -5.38 27.07
N PHE A 454 2.15 -5.02 28.29
CA PHE A 454 3.45 -5.44 28.81
C PHE A 454 3.51 -6.96 29.10
N VAL A 455 2.40 -7.60 29.49
CA VAL A 455 2.30 -9.05 29.58
C VAL A 455 2.51 -9.70 28.20
N GLN A 456 1.86 -9.18 27.15
CA GLN A 456 2.04 -9.72 25.80
C GLN A 456 3.46 -9.48 25.27
N SER A 457 4.05 -8.32 25.56
CA SER A 457 5.44 -8.01 25.23
C SER A 457 6.39 -9.04 25.85
N ALA A 458 6.28 -9.30 27.16
CA ALA A 458 7.08 -10.30 27.86
C ALA A 458 6.88 -11.70 27.28
N ARG A 459 5.63 -12.11 26.98
CA ARG A 459 5.32 -13.40 26.35
C ARG A 459 6.02 -13.57 25.01
N HIS A 460 6.00 -12.54 24.15
CA HIS A 460 6.63 -12.60 22.84
C HIS A 460 8.17 -12.67 22.93
N PHE A 461 8.77 -11.92 23.85
CA PHE A 461 10.21 -12.03 24.10
C PHE A 461 10.61 -13.39 24.68
N VAL A 462 9.81 -13.96 25.60
CA VAL A 462 10.02 -15.34 26.09
C VAL A 462 9.93 -16.35 24.94
N HIS A 463 8.98 -16.18 24.02
CA HIS A 463 8.88 -17.03 22.83
C HIS A 463 10.11 -16.91 21.93
N ALA A 464 10.59 -15.69 21.65
CA ALA A 464 11.83 -15.48 20.91
C ALA A 464 13.04 -16.14 21.60
N ASN A 465 13.09 -16.12 22.93
CA ASN A 465 14.12 -16.78 23.72
C ASN A 465 14.15 -18.30 23.47
N TYR A 466 12.98 -18.95 23.44
CA TYR A 466 12.90 -20.37 23.07
C TYR A 466 13.34 -20.63 21.63
N LEU A 467 12.89 -19.82 20.67
CA LEU A 467 13.25 -20.01 19.26
C LEU A 467 14.76 -19.89 19.03
N ILE A 468 15.42 -18.92 19.67
CA ILE A 468 16.87 -18.72 19.53
C ILE A 468 17.68 -19.78 20.27
N SER A 469 17.18 -20.29 21.39
CA SER A 469 17.90 -21.27 22.22
C SER A 469 17.62 -22.73 21.87
N THR A 470 16.71 -23.01 20.92
CA THR A 470 16.34 -24.39 20.55
C THR A 470 17.51 -25.07 19.83
N PRO A 471 18.11 -26.11 20.41
CA PRO A 471 19.27 -26.79 19.82
C PRO A 471 18.87 -27.54 18.54
N ASP A 472 19.77 -27.51 17.54
CA ASP A 472 19.71 -28.33 16.32
C ASP A 472 18.38 -28.24 15.54
N SER A 473 17.79 -27.04 15.51
CA SER A 473 16.57 -26.75 14.77
C SER A 473 16.82 -25.73 13.65
N ASN A 474 16.40 -26.04 12.43
CA ASN A 474 16.45 -25.13 11.29
C ASN A 474 15.23 -24.18 11.34
N ILE A 475 15.19 -23.30 12.35
CA ILE A 475 14.14 -22.29 12.47
C ILE A 475 14.46 -21.12 11.53
N PRO A 476 13.56 -20.75 10.60
CA PRO A 476 13.76 -19.59 9.75
C PRO A 476 13.87 -18.29 10.55
N ALA A 477 14.78 -17.40 10.17
CA ALA A 477 15.02 -16.13 10.87
C ALA A 477 13.74 -15.27 11.00
N TRP A 478 12.87 -15.27 9.99
CA TRP A 478 11.63 -14.51 9.98
C TRP A 478 10.67 -14.88 11.14
N TYR A 479 10.68 -16.12 11.63
CA TYR A 479 9.88 -16.52 12.79
C TYR A 479 10.36 -15.85 14.07
N VAL A 480 11.68 -15.73 14.24
CA VAL A 480 12.31 -15.05 15.36
C VAL A 480 12.10 -13.53 15.24
N GLU A 481 12.24 -12.98 14.04
CA GLU A 481 11.96 -11.58 13.74
C GLU A 481 10.54 -11.20 14.14
N LEU A 482 9.55 -12.02 13.73
CA LEU A 482 8.15 -11.78 14.04
C LEU A 482 7.91 -11.78 15.55
N ALA A 483 8.56 -12.67 16.30
CA ALA A 483 8.44 -12.71 17.76
C ALA A 483 9.06 -11.48 18.43
N VAL A 484 10.26 -11.06 18.00
CA VAL A 484 10.97 -9.89 18.54
C VAL A 484 10.23 -8.59 18.21
N ILE A 485 9.75 -8.44 16.98
CA ILE A 485 8.99 -7.26 16.52
C ILE A 485 7.69 -7.14 17.29
N ARG A 486 6.88 -8.22 17.38
CA ARG A 486 5.63 -8.21 18.15
C ARG A 486 5.88 -7.86 19.62
N GLY A 487 6.96 -8.37 20.21
CA GLY A 487 7.37 -8.00 21.57
C GLY A 487 7.62 -6.51 21.73
N GLY A 488 8.31 -5.89 20.76
CA GLY A 488 8.57 -4.46 20.71
C GLY A 488 7.34 -3.59 20.43
N ASP A 489 6.42 -4.06 19.58
CA ASP A 489 5.19 -3.32 19.26
C ASP A 489 4.26 -3.24 20.48
N PHE A 490 4.06 -4.35 21.18
CA PHE A 490 3.29 -4.36 22.44
C PHE A 490 3.96 -3.52 23.54
N TRP A 491 5.28 -3.49 23.59
CA TRP A 491 6.02 -2.60 24.49
C TRP A 491 5.71 -1.13 24.23
N SER A 492 5.79 -0.71 22.96
CA SER A 492 5.50 0.67 22.54
C SER A 492 4.04 1.05 22.83
N LEU A 493 3.09 0.14 22.55
CA LEU A 493 1.69 0.35 22.86
C LEU A 493 1.44 0.52 24.36
N GLY A 494 2.12 -0.28 25.20
CA GLY A 494 2.05 -0.16 26.66
C GLY A 494 2.57 1.19 27.16
N LEU A 495 3.69 1.68 26.62
CA LEU A 495 4.23 3.00 26.97
C LEU A 495 3.27 4.13 26.58
N ARG A 496 2.66 4.05 25.39
CA ARG A 496 1.65 5.04 24.95
C ARG A 496 0.43 5.07 25.85
N ALA A 497 -0.03 3.90 26.30
CA ALA A 497 -1.12 3.83 27.27
C ALA A 497 -0.76 4.50 28.61
N LEU A 498 0.49 4.38 29.08
CA LEU A 498 0.98 5.09 30.27
C LEU A 498 1.07 6.61 30.07
N TYR A 499 1.54 7.07 28.91
CA TYR A 499 1.60 8.51 28.62
C TYR A 499 0.20 9.14 28.59
N PHE A 500 -0.77 8.43 28.00
CA PHE A 500 -2.16 8.87 28.01
C PHE A 500 -2.77 8.85 29.42
N ALA A 501 -2.43 7.83 30.23
CA ALA A 501 -2.85 7.78 31.63
C ALA A 501 -2.34 8.98 32.45
N LEU A 502 -1.14 9.50 32.16
CA LEU A 502 -0.61 10.70 32.81
C LEU A 502 -1.45 11.94 32.50
N THR A 503 -1.89 12.12 31.25
CA THR A 503 -2.81 13.21 30.87
C THR A 503 -4.14 13.09 31.59
N LEU A 504 -4.69 11.87 31.70
CA LEU A 504 -5.92 11.60 32.44
C LEU A 504 -5.77 11.81 33.95
N LEU A 505 -4.60 11.54 34.51
CA LEU A 505 -4.31 11.85 35.91
C LEU A 505 -4.39 13.36 36.17
N LEU A 506 -3.90 14.19 35.24
CA LEU A 506 -3.97 15.64 35.37
C LEU A 506 -5.40 16.20 35.23
N TRP A 507 -6.33 15.41 34.69
CA TRP A 507 -7.77 15.73 34.68
C TRP A 507 -8.40 15.78 36.07
N PHE A 508 -7.80 15.15 37.07
CA PHE A 508 -8.25 15.27 38.47
C PHE A 508 -8.03 16.68 39.04
N PHE A 509 -7.07 17.43 38.51
CA PHE A 509 -6.81 18.82 38.90
C PHE A 509 -7.58 19.84 38.04
N GLY A 510 -8.38 19.37 37.09
CA GLY A 510 -9.25 20.20 36.23
C GLY A 510 -8.99 20.02 34.74
N PRO A 511 -9.84 20.60 33.88
CA PRO A 511 -9.71 20.50 32.43
C PRO A 511 -8.53 21.33 31.89
N ILE A 512 -8.10 22.39 32.60
CA ILE A 512 -7.00 23.25 32.16
C ILE A 512 -5.65 22.51 32.25
N PRO A 513 -5.24 21.90 33.39
CA PRO A 513 -4.05 21.07 33.44
C PRO A 513 -4.09 19.90 32.45
N MET A 514 -5.25 19.25 32.30
CA MET A 514 -5.45 18.20 31.30
C MET A 514 -5.15 18.73 29.90
N PHE A 515 -5.76 19.84 29.48
CA PHE A 515 -5.57 20.43 28.15
C PHE A 515 -4.11 20.80 27.88
N LEU A 516 -3.46 21.47 28.84
CA LEU A 516 -2.03 21.81 28.73
C LEU A 516 -1.17 20.54 28.60
N SER A 517 -1.46 19.52 29.41
CA SER A 517 -0.75 18.24 29.35
C SER A 517 -1.00 17.48 28.06
N SER A 518 -2.20 17.58 27.46
CA SER A 518 -2.52 17.00 26.16
C SER A 518 -1.70 17.66 25.05
N ILE A 519 -1.56 18.99 25.07
CA ILE A 519 -0.70 19.71 24.12
C ILE A 519 0.76 19.25 24.26
N VAL A 520 1.26 19.21 25.50
CA VAL A 520 2.63 18.74 25.78
C VAL A 520 2.81 17.29 25.34
N LEU A 521 1.83 16.41 25.60
CA LEU A 521 1.85 15.02 25.16
C LEU A 521 1.94 14.91 23.64
N VAL A 522 1.13 15.68 22.90
CA VAL A 522 1.17 15.67 21.42
C VAL A 522 2.54 16.14 20.91
N ILE A 523 3.13 17.16 21.51
CA ILE A 523 4.48 17.63 21.16
C ILE A 523 5.53 16.55 21.46
N LEU A 524 5.48 15.95 22.65
CA LEU A 524 6.39 14.88 23.04
C LEU A 524 6.27 13.67 22.12
N LEU A 525 5.05 13.20 21.84
CA LEU A 525 4.80 12.10 20.91
C LEU A 525 5.27 12.46 19.49
N HIS A 526 5.10 13.70 19.04
CA HIS A 526 5.64 14.12 17.74
C HIS A 526 7.17 13.98 17.70
N TYR A 527 7.88 14.38 18.74
CA TYR A 527 9.34 14.22 18.81
C TYR A 527 9.78 12.78 19.01
N MET A 528 9.03 11.98 19.78
CA MET A 528 9.33 10.58 20.05
C MET A 528 8.98 9.65 18.89
N ASP A 529 7.99 9.99 18.08
CA ASP A 529 7.53 9.17 16.96
C ASP A 529 8.18 9.57 15.63
N LYS A 530 8.75 10.78 15.52
CA LYS A 530 9.41 11.25 14.31
C LYS A 530 10.90 10.91 14.34
N ASN A 531 11.35 10.18 13.33
CA ASN A 531 12.78 9.99 13.09
C ASN A 531 13.22 10.80 11.86
N THR A 532 14.27 11.61 12.03
CA THR A 532 14.90 12.37 10.93
C THR A 532 16.28 11.83 10.55
N ARG A 533 16.77 10.80 11.25
CA ARG A 533 18.07 10.19 10.96
C ARG A 533 17.91 9.16 9.83
N PRO A 534 18.82 9.14 8.85
CA PRO A 534 18.83 8.09 7.83
C PRO A 534 19.08 6.72 8.47
N LEU A 535 18.50 5.68 7.88
CA LEU A 535 18.71 4.29 8.31
C LEU A 535 20.21 3.94 8.28
N HIS A 536 20.62 3.09 9.22
CA HIS A 536 21.95 2.53 9.17
C HIS A 536 22.01 1.44 8.08
N ASP A 537 22.94 1.56 7.14
CA ASP A 537 23.16 0.54 6.11
C ASP A 537 23.81 -0.70 6.77
N HIS A 538 22.99 -1.70 7.07
CA HIS A 538 23.46 -2.98 7.58
C HIS A 538 23.97 -3.85 6.42
N GLN A 539 25.18 -3.59 5.93
CA GLN A 539 25.80 -4.41 4.89
C GLN A 539 26.01 -5.86 5.37
N LEU A 540 25.56 -6.84 4.56
CA LEU A 540 25.58 -8.27 4.84
C LEU A 540 26.90 -8.95 4.39
N PRO A 541 27.57 -9.76 5.24
CA PRO A 541 28.75 -10.55 4.84
C PRO A 541 28.45 -11.61 3.76
N GLY A 542 27.25 -12.20 3.76
CA GLY A 542 26.84 -13.19 2.77
C GLY A 542 26.79 -12.64 1.34
N ARG A 543 26.38 -11.37 1.17
CA ARG A 543 26.44 -10.68 -0.12
C ARG A 543 27.87 -10.46 -0.59
N GLN A 544 28.84 -10.33 0.32
CA GLN A 544 30.25 -10.21 0.01
C GLN A 544 30.86 -11.55 -0.40
N LEU A 545 30.44 -12.67 0.23
CA LEU A 545 30.81 -14.01 -0.22
C LEU A 545 30.24 -14.31 -1.62
N VAL A 546 28.98 -13.98 -1.87
CA VAL A 546 28.35 -14.13 -3.20
C VAL A 546 28.99 -13.20 -4.23
N LYS A 547 29.35 -11.95 -3.87
CA LYS A 547 30.13 -11.06 -4.74
C LYS A 547 31.53 -11.59 -5.04
N ASN A 548 32.23 -12.10 -4.03
CA ASN A 548 33.58 -12.62 -4.17
C ASN A 548 33.62 -13.94 -4.95
N VAL A 549 32.63 -14.80 -4.74
CA VAL A 549 32.43 -16.03 -5.52
C VAL A 549 32.02 -15.68 -6.95
N GLY A 550 31.10 -14.73 -7.12
CA GLY A 550 30.72 -14.21 -8.43
C GLY A 550 31.90 -13.62 -9.20
N GLN A 551 32.72 -12.77 -8.56
CA GLN A 551 33.95 -12.22 -9.16
C GLN A 551 34.97 -13.30 -9.53
N ARG A 552 35.17 -14.31 -8.66
CA ARG A 552 36.06 -15.44 -8.96
C ARG A 552 35.54 -16.32 -10.10
N ILE A 553 34.23 -16.56 -10.18
CA ILE A 553 33.62 -17.29 -11.29
C ILE A 553 33.78 -16.51 -12.59
N THR A 554 33.60 -15.18 -12.57
CA THR A 554 33.81 -14.33 -13.74
C THR A 554 35.29 -14.29 -14.16
N GLU A 555 36.24 -14.22 -13.23
CA GLU A 555 37.68 -14.29 -13.54
C GLU A 555 38.08 -15.65 -14.16
N VAL A 556 37.53 -16.75 -13.64
CA VAL A 556 37.76 -18.09 -14.20
C VAL A 556 37.12 -18.22 -15.58
N ALA A 557 35.91 -17.69 -15.79
CA ALA A 557 35.24 -17.70 -17.08
C ALA A 557 36.00 -16.86 -18.13
N VAL A 558 36.53 -15.69 -17.76
CA VAL A 558 37.35 -14.84 -18.63
C VAL A 558 38.67 -15.53 -19.00
N ASN A 559 39.33 -16.19 -18.04
CA ASN A 559 40.55 -16.96 -18.32
C ASN A 559 40.28 -18.15 -19.25
N ILE A 560 39.17 -18.87 -19.07
CA ILE A 560 38.80 -19.98 -19.96
C ILE A 560 38.50 -19.46 -21.37
N HIS A 561 37.80 -18.33 -21.49
CA HIS A 561 37.48 -17.73 -22.79
C HIS A 561 38.75 -17.28 -23.54
N GLN A 562 39.67 -16.61 -22.86
CA GLN A 562 40.97 -16.22 -23.43
C GLN A 562 41.84 -17.44 -23.81
N HIS A 563 41.76 -18.53 -23.04
CA HIS A 563 42.47 -19.76 -23.39
C HIS A 563 41.85 -20.48 -24.59
N THR A 564 40.53 -20.34 -24.80
CA THR A 564 39.83 -20.93 -25.94
C THR A 564 40.13 -20.14 -27.23
N GLU A 565 40.16 -18.81 -27.16
CA GLU A 565 40.53 -17.94 -28.30
C GLU A 565 42.01 -18.10 -28.71
N THR A 566 42.92 -18.34 -27.77
CA THR A 566 44.33 -18.60 -28.07
C THR A 566 44.57 -19.99 -28.68
N VAL A 567 43.67 -20.96 -28.45
CA VAL A 567 43.72 -22.28 -29.09
C VAL A 567 43.09 -22.25 -30.48
N GLU A 568 42.01 -21.48 -30.69
CA GLU A 568 41.37 -21.34 -32.01
C GLU A 568 42.21 -20.51 -33.00
N THR A 569 43.07 -19.62 -32.53
CA THR A 569 44.00 -18.85 -33.37
C THR A 569 45.30 -19.59 -33.72
N ALA A 570 45.53 -20.77 -33.14
CA ALA A 570 46.71 -21.60 -33.35
C ALA A 570 46.47 -22.86 -34.23
N VAL A 571 45.29 -22.98 -34.85
CA VAL A 571 44.92 -24.09 -35.76
C VAL A 571 44.82 -23.62 -37.20
#